data_AF-A0A2N0L8Q0-F1
#
_entry.id   AF-A0A2N0L8Q0-F1
#
_cell.length_a   1.000
_cell.length_b   1.000
_cell.length_c   1.000
_cell.angle_alpha   90.00
_cell.angle_beta   90.00
_cell.angle_gamma   90.00
#
_symmetry.space_group_name_H-M   'P 1'
#
loop_
_entity.id
_entity.type
_entity.pdbx_description
1 polymer ?
#
loop_
_entity_poly.entity_id
_entity_poly.type
_entity_poly.pdbx_seq_one_letter_code
_entity_poly.pdbx_strand_id
1 'polypeptide(L)'
;MGDSWPVEGVASDVATDSNGQVYIAVRTSQTEERKTGVILVFNRDGSFHNQWGEEHFSTPHGLWINSDDEIFHADSGNHTVTKFSTSGELIMTLGTKNWAP
;
A
#
# COMPACT_ATOMS: atom_id res chain seq x y z
N MET A 1 -2.95 25.03 -0.05
CA MET A 1 -1.79 24.12 -0.12
C MET A 1 -2.05 23.29 -1.37
N GLY A 2 -1.36 23.61 -2.46
CA GLY A 2 -1.74 23.12 -3.79
C GLY A 2 -1.38 21.66 -4.00
N ASP A 3 -2.28 20.92 -4.65
CA ASP A 3 -2.15 19.89 -5.70
C ASP A 3 -0.87 19.04 -5.83
N SER A 4 0.00 18.99 -4.83
CA SER A 4 1.25 18.24 -4.88
C SER A 4 1.05 16.83 -4.36
N TRP A 5 1.48 15.88 -5.17
CA TRP A 5 1.55 14.47 -4.82
C TRP A 5 2.36 14.28 -3.51
N PRO A 6 1.86 13.52 -2.50
CA PRO A 6 2.44 13.52 -1.15
C PRO A 6 3.84 12.93 -1.01
N VAL A 7 4.25 12.05 -1.93
CA VAL A 7 5.53 11.34 -1.88
C VAL A 7 6.04 11.06 -3.28
N GLU A 8 7.34 11.20 -3.53
CA GLU A 8 7.92 10.77 -4.81
C GLU A 8 7.79 9.24 -4.97
N GLY A 9 7.46 8.80 -6.18
CA GLY A 9 7.35 7.38 -6.48
C GLY A 9 6.41 7.07 -7.63
N VAL A 10 6.26 5.79 -7.92
CA VAL A 10 5.38 5.28 -8.97
C VAL A 10 4.16 4.64 -8.33
N ALA A 11 2.97 5.18 -8.60
CA ALA A 11 1.72 4.53 -8.24
C ALA A 11 1.57 3.21 -9.01
N SER A 12 1.30 2.12 -8.30
CA SER A 12 1.19 0.78 -8.90
C SER A 12 -0.23 0.24 -8.92
N ASP A 13 -1.07 0.63 -7.97
CA ASP A 13 -2.47 0.18 -7.89
C ASP A 13 -3.33 1.12 -7.03
N VAL A 14 -4.65 1.02 -7.13
CA VAL A 14 -5.63 1.83 -6.40
C VAL A 14 -6.86 1.01 -5.99
N ALA A 15 -7.39 1.27 -4.80
CA ALA A 15 -8.64 0.69 -4.30
C ALA A 15 -9.43 1.71 -3.45
N THR A 16 -10.68 1.38 -3.13
CA THR A 16 -11.52 2.22 -2.25
C THR A 16 -12.18 1.40 -1.15
N ASP A 17 -12.33 1.99 0.04
CA ASP A 17 -13.12 1.42 1.12
C ASP A 17 -14.62 1.74 1.00
N SER A 18 -15.44 1.21 1.90
CA SER A 18 -16.89 1.44 1.95
C SER A 18 -17.29 2.90 2.23
N ASN A 19 -16.39 3.70 2.80
CA ASN A 19 -16.58 5.13 3.06
C ASN A 19 -16.17 6.00 1.85
N GLY A 20 -15.59 5.41 0.83
CA GLY A 20 -15.09 6.08 -0.36
C GLY A 20 -13.73 6.76 -0.17
N GLN A 21 -12.96 6.40 0.87
CA GLN A 21 -11.54 6.74 0.92
C GLN A 21 -10.80 5.98 -0.17
N VAL A 22 -9.81 6.64 -0.78
CA VAL A 22 -9.02 6.11 -1.88
C VAL A 22 -7.64 5.73 -1.36
N TYR A 23 -7.26 4.48 -1.57
CA TYR A 23 -5.97 3.93 -1.16
C TYR A 23 -5.13 3.70 -2.41
N ILE A 24 -3.92 4.25 -2.44
CA ILE A 24 -3.01 4.14 -3.59
C ILE A 24 -1.71 3.50 -3.12
N ALA A 25 -1.35 2.38 -3.74
CA ALA A 25 -0.06 1.75 -3.54
C ALA A 25 1.01 2.51 -4.35
N VAL A 26 2.08 2.95 -3.68
CA VAL A 26 3.16 3.73 -4.30
C VAL A 26 4.51 3.09 -4.00
N ARG A 27 5.28 2.84 -5.06
CA ARG A 27 6.69 2.41 -4.98
C ARG A 27 7.57 3.65 -4.84
N THR A 28 8.08 3.90 -3.64
CA THR A 28 8.88 5.10 -3.33
C THR A 28 10.36 4.93 -3.67
N SER A 29 10.87 3.70 -3.67
CA SER A 29 12.20 3.37 -4.20
C SER A 29 12.21 1.94 -4.75
N GLN A 30 12.86 1.72 -5.88
CA GLN A 30 12.93 0.43 -6.58
C GLN A 30 14.36 0.04 -6.99
N THR A 31 15.35 0.66 -6.34
CA THR A 31 16.77 0.34 -6.51
C THR A 31 17.11 -1.04 -5.94
N GLU A 32 18.22 -1.64 -6.36
CA GLU A 32 18.67 -2.92 -5.79
C GLU A 32 19.10 -2.78 -4.33
N GLU A 33 19.60 -1.61 -3.93
CA GLU A 33 20.03 -1.31 -2.56
C GLU A 33 18.85 -1.08 -1.61
N ARG A 34 17.75 -0.52 -2.12
CA ARG A 34 16.55 -0.21 -1.33
C ARG A 34 15.29 -0.29 -2.19
N LYS A 35 14.46 -1.29 -1.88
CA LYS A 35 13.09 -1.42 -2.38
C LYS A 35 12.13 -1.07 -1.23
N THR A 36 11.29 -0.07 -1.43
CA THR A 36 10.28 0.36 -0.45
C THR A 36 9.08 0.98 -1.15
N GLY A 37 7.99 1.09 -0.42
CA GLY A 37 6.77 1.73 -0.87
C GLY A 37 5.86 2.09 0.31
N VAL A 38 4.75 2.75 0.01
CA VAL A 38 3.74 3.16 0.98
C VAL A 38 2.35 2.95 0.40
N ILE A 39 1.34 2.91 1.27
CA ILE A 39 -0.04 3.20 0.88
C ILE A 39 -0.34 4.65 1.22
N LEU A 40 -0.78 5.43 0.24
CA LEU A 40 -1.37 6.74 0.46
C LEU A 40 -2.89 6.58 0.61
N VAL A 41 -3.47 7.36 1.51
CA VAL A 41 -4.91 7.40 1.75
C VAL A 41 -5.41 8.82 1.47
N PHE A 42 -6.44 8.92 0.65
CA PHE A 42 -7.12 10.17 0.32
C PHE A 42 -8.59 10.08 0.73
N ASN A 43 -9.14 11.20 1.16
CA ASN A 43 -10.57 11.34 1.32
C ASN A 43 -11.26 11.29 -0.06
N ARG A 44 -12.57 11.04 -0.04
CA ARG A 44 -13.40 10.99 -1.25
C ARG A 44 -13.36 12.26 -2.11
N ASP A 45 -13.05 13.41 -1.51
CA ASP A 45 -12.90 14.69 -2.19
C ASP A 45 -11.52 14.90 -2.83
N GLY A 46 -10.62 13.91 -2.72
CA GLY A 46 -9.26 13.94 -3.24
C GLY A 46 -8.25 14.61 -2.31
N SER A 47 -8.64 15.06 -1.12
CA SER A 47 -7.69 15.59 -0.14
C SER A 47 -6.87 14.46 0.49
N PHE A 48 -5.57 14.68 0.66
CA PHE A 48 -4.68 13.72 1.32
C PHE A 48 -5.09 13.54 2.79
N HIS A 49 -5.29 12.29 3.21
CA HIS A 49 -5.70 11.92 4.55
C HIS A 49 -4.51 11.41 5.39
N ASN A 50 -3.80 10.39 4.89
CA ASN A 50 -2.71 9.74 5.63
C ASN A 50 -1.80 8.92 4.70
N GLN A 51 -0.67 8.42 5.21
CA GLN A 51 0.16 7.41 4.57
C GLN A 51 0.68 6.39 5.60
N TRP A 52 0.93 5.14 5.18
CA TRP A 52 1.46 4.09 6.07
C TRP A 52 2.14 2.94 5.31
N GLY A 53 2.83 2.08 6.07
CA GLY A 53 3.33 0.78 5.63
C GLY A 53 4.74 0.73 5.05
N GLU A 54 5.54 1.80 5.19
CA GLU A 54 6.95 1.84 4.71
C GLU A 54 7.79 0.67 5.27
N GLU A 55 7.53 0.28 6.51
CA GLU A 55 8.16 -0.83 7.23
C GLU A 55 7.69 -2.21 6.76
N HIS A 56 6.58 -2.27 6.01
CA HIS A 56 5.96 -3.51 5.57
C HIS A 56 6.29 -3.85 4.11
N PHE A 57 6.61 -2.85 3.29
CA PHE A 57 6.64 -2.99 1.83
C PHE A 57 8.04 -2.95 1.22
N SER A 58 8.23 -3.74 0.19
CA SER A 58 9.42 -3.78 -0.67
C SER A 58 9.05 -3.33 -2.08
N THR A 59 8.14 -4.06 -2.74
CA THR A 59 7.64 -3.70 -4.07
C THR A 59 6.13 -3.89 -4.11
N PRO A 60 5.37 -2.91 -3.58
CA PRO A 60 3.92 -2.99 -3.60
C PRO A 60 3.41 -3.08 -5.04
N HIS A 61 2.52 -4.03 -5.31
CA HIS A 61 2.13 -4.36 -6.68
C HIS A 61 0.63 -4.46 -6.88
N GLY A 62 -0.10 -5.06 -5.94
CA GLY A 62 -1.54 -5.19 -6.01
C GLY A 62 -2.21 -4.71 -4.74
N LEU A 63 -3.37 -4.08 -4.88
CA LEU A 63 -4.17 -3.58 -3.77
C LEU A 63 -5.65 -3.90 -4.01
N TRP A 64 -6.30 -4.53 -3.04
CA TRP A 64 -7.72 -4.82 -3.08
C TRP A 64 -8.31 -4.64 -1.69
N ILE A 65 -9.54 -4.14 -1.60
CA ILE A 65 -10.24 -3.94 -0.34
C ILE A 65 -11.54 -4.74 -0.40
N ASN A 66 -11.79 -5.56 0.62
CA ASN A 66 -13.01 -6.37 0.70
C ASN A 66 -14.20 -5.58 1.27
N SER A 67 -15.36 -6.23 1.37
CA SER A 67 -16.58 -5.61 1.90
C SER A 67 -16.54 -5.29 3.40
N ASP A 68 -15.56 -5.84 4.12
CA ASP A 68 -15.36 -5.62 5.56
C ASP A 68 -14.27 -4.54 5.81
N ASP A 69 -13.89 -3.80 4.77
CA ASP A 69 -12.81 -2.80 4.78
C ASP A 69 -11.45 -3.36 5.23
N GLU A 70 -11.18 -4.62 4.90
CA GLU A 70 -9.85 -5.21 5.04
C GLU A 70 -9.06 -5.06 3.74
N ILE A 71 -7.84 -4.55 3.87
CA ILE A 71 -6.96 -4.22 2.74
C ILE A 71 -6.04 -5.41 2.48
N PHE A 72 -6.20 -6.06 1.33
CA PHE A 72 -5.27 -7.04 0.81
C PHE A 72 -4.25 -6.36 -0.09
N HIS A 73 -2.98 -6.62 0.20
CA HIS A 73 -1.86 -6.06 -0.51
C HIS A 73 -0.93 -7.19 -0.98
N ALA A 74 -0.60 -7.18 -2.27
CA ALA A 74 0.38 -8.09 -2.86
C ALA A 74 1.72 -7.37 -3.04
N ASP A 75 2.76 -7.90 -2.39
CA ASP A 75 4.13 -7.39 -2.50
C ASP A 75 4.99 -8.36 -3.30
N SER A 76 5.41 -7.92 -4.48
CA SER A 76 6.20 -8.75 -5.40
C SER A 76 7.66 -8.92 -4.98
N GLY A 77 8.20 -7.99 -4.18
CA GLY A 77 9.58 -8.06 -3.67
C GLY A 77 9.69 -8.91 -2.41
N ASN A 78 8.66 -8.88 -1.56
CA ASN A 78 8.59 -9.74 -0.38
C ASN A 78 8.02 -11.13 -0.68
N HIS A 79 7.40 -11.35 -1.84
CA HIS A 79 6.69 -12.60 -2.18
C HIS A 79 5.59 -12.95 -1.18
N THR A 80 4.86 -11.93 -0.72
CA THR A 80 3.79 -12.08 0.26
C THR A 80 2.50 -11.41 -0.19
N VAL A 81 1.38 -11.94 0.29
CA VAL A 81 0.11 -11.21 0.37
C VAL A 81 -0.15 -10.88 1.84
N THR A 82 -0.36 -9.61 2.15
CA THR A 82 -0.62 -9.10 3.51
C THR A 82 -2.01 -8.53 3.59
N LYS A 83 -2.69 -8.74 4.71
CA LYS A 83 -3.99 -8.14 5.01
C LYS A 83 -3.83 -7.09 6.11
N PHE A 84 -4.40 -5.91 5.92
CA PHE A 84 -4.38 -4.81 6.87
C PHE A 84 -5.79 -4.32 7.21
N SER A 85 -5.94 -3.64 8.34
CA SER A 85 -7.08 -2.76 8.58
C SER A 85 -6.94 -1.46 7.77
N THR A 86 -8.00 -0.68 7.66
CA THR A 86 -7.96 0.69 7.08
C THR A 86 -7.07 1.66 7.85
N SER A 87 -6.74 1.38 9.11
CA SER A 87 -5.77 2.16 9.90
C SER A 87 -4.31 1.75 9.65
N GLY A 88 -4.05 0.76 8.80
CA GLY A 88 -2.71 0.27 8.48
C GLY A 88 -2.18 -0.79 9.44
N GLU A 89 -3.01 -1.36 10.31
CA GLU A 89 -2.60 -2.45 11.21
C GLU A 89 -2.50 -3.77 10.45
N LEU A 90 -1.36 -4.45 10.53
CA LEU A 90 -1.18 -5.76 9.90
C LEU A 90 -1.98 -6.84 10.63
N ILE A 91 -2.96 -7.43 9.94
CA ILE A 91 -3.84 -8.48 10.48
C ILE A 91 -3.25 -9.86 10.19
N MET A 92 -2.78 -10.10 8.97
CA MET A 92 -2.19 -11.39 8.59
C MET A 92 -1.23 -11.28 7.41
N THR A 93 -0.34 -12.26 7.30
CA THR A 93 0.56 -12.45 6.16
C THR A 93 0.41 -13.86 5.60
N LEU A 94 0.31 -13.95 4.27
CA LEU A 94 0.40 -15.19 3.49
C LEU A 94 1.72 -15.18 2.72
N GLY A 95 2.47 -16.27 2.82
CA GLY A 95 3.81 -16.40 2.25
C GLY A 95 4.92 -16.06 3.26
N THR A 96 6.16 -16.26 2.85
CA THR A 96 7.35 -16.05 3.68
C THR A 96 8.22 -14.98 3.02
N LYS A 97 8.48 -13.89 3.74
CA LYS A 97 9.34 -12.81 3.24
C LYS A 97 10.72 -13.34 2.85
N ASN A 98 11.25 -12.86 1.73
CA ASN A 98 12.56 -13.22 1.20
C ASN A 98 12.74 -14.72 0.92
N TRP A 99 11.64 -15.45 0.70
CA TRP A 99 11.76 -16.85 0.32
C TRP A 99 12.32 -16.97 -1.10
N ALA A 100 13.53 -17.51 -1.19
CA ALA A 100 14.09 -18.13 -2.38
C ALA A 100 14.33 -19.63 -2.05
N PRO A 101 13.82 -20.57 -2.85
CA PRO A 101 14.11 -22.00 -2.68
C PRO A 101 15.57 -22.35 -2.98
#